data_AF-A0A4Q2XTN7-F1
#
_entry.id   AF-A0A4Q2XTN7-F1
#
_cell.length_a   1.000
_cell.length_b   1.000
_cell.length_c   1.000
_cell.angle_alpha   90.00
_cell.angle_beta   90.00
_cell.angle_gamma   90.00
#
_symmetry.space_group_name_H-M   'P 1'
#
loop_
_entity.id
_entity.type
_entity.pdbx_description
1 polymer ?
#
loop_
_entity_poly.entity_id
_entity_poly.type
_entity_poly.pdbx_seq_one_letter_code
_entity_poly.pdbx_strand_id
1 'polypeptide(L)'
;MFLLKKVFQLRDHVNPDNEKPFLDHLEDLRVTVFRIAITLIISMVVCFAFQKQLMEILQRPIYQVLKDTAKEQLADPPIPITPERWEAAKAAEHAAGSLPPGEREVFLRHLKDPDLELHARIAALQRAALTLPEDKRDAFLNEVTPDVKVREQVKFLIVRKLQPEVSVRGDLRMMSTLKPTESFMLSMKLAFFAGIIVAFPLLLTFILQFIMPGLHQHEKKVLWPALAVAFGLFLGGVCFAYFVVLQKALEFFYQYSLSLGVANEWRIGEYISFATTFTLLFGVAFELPVVVMVIVKLGLLSYTTMKKTRSYAIVGVLVLAAILTPTPDIITLSLMAVPMYILYEICIWLAWLLERKEKKAEEAEAKERMERLLRDYEEHEDIRTAHNDEHADHGDDGWKAEETPDHDPYHDYHSQYHEEAPETAEPPEIKELKDDADLSDEPVDPAAGPPDSIPEEEERRRNQ
;
A
#
# COMPACT_ATOMS: atom_id res chain seq x y z
N MET A 1 -5.70 44.56 17.16
CA MET A 1 -6.13 43.17 17.45
C MET A 1 -7.17 43.04 18.58
N PHE A 2 -7.37 44.03 19.46
CA PHE A 2 -8.29 43.90 20.61
C PHE A 2 -9.77 44.15 20.27
N LEU A 3 -10.06 45.03 19.30
CA LEU A 3 -11.42 45.39 18.90
C LEU A 3 -12.12 44.32 18.05
N LEU A 4 -11.40 43.66 17.12
CA LEU A 4 -11.96 42.54 16.36
C LEU A 4 -12.30 41.33 17.25
N LYS A 5 -11.49 41.06 18.27
CA LYS A 5 -11.72 39.94 19.19
C LYS A 5 -13.02 40.11 19.99
N LYS A 6 -13.38 41.36 20.33
CA LYS A 6 -14.59 41.70 21.07
C LYS A 6 -15.86 41.66 20.19
N VAL A 7 -15.72 42.00 18.91
CA VAL A 7 -16.82 41.92 17.92
C VAL A 7 -17.12 40.47 17.53
N PHE A 8 -16.10 39.61 17.40
CA PHE A 8 -16.29 38.17 17.18
C PHE A 8 -16.92 37.47 18.40
N GLN A 9 -16.49 37.81 19.62
CA GLN A 9 -17.07 37.24 20.85
C GLN A 9 -18.55 37.62 21.08
N LEU A 10 -19.01 38.77 20.58
CA LEU A 10 -20.42 39.18 20.66
C LEU A 10 -21.30 38.47 19.63
N ARG A 11 -20.74 38.01 18.50
CA ARG A 11 -21.47 37.22 17.49
C ARG A 11 -21.61 35.76 17.92
N ASP A 12 -20.59 35.21 18.56
CA ASP A 12 -20.57 33.80 19.02
C ASP A 12 -21.55 33.53 20.19
N HIS A 13 -22.02 34.57 20.89
CA HIS A 13 -23.03 34.44 21.94
C HIS A 13 -24.49 34.52 21.44
N VAL A 14 -24.73 34.86 20.16
CA VAL A 14 -26.06 35.17 19.65
C VAL A 14 -26.63 34.08 18.72
N ASN A 15 -25.81 33.16 18.19
CA ASN A 15 -26.31 32.02 17.40
C ASN A 15 -25.38 30.80 17.52
N PRO A 16 -25.73 29.78 18.33
CA PRO A 16 -24.91 28.57 18.50
C PRO A 16 -25.02 27.58 17.33
N ASP A 17 -25.97 27.77 16.41
CA ASP A 17 -26.30 26.81 15.34
C ASP A 17 -25.95 27.28 13.92
N ASN A 18 -25.26 28.42 13.76
CA ASN A 18 -24.84 28.86 12.42
C ASN A 18 -23.52 28.18 12.03
N GLU A 19 -23.57 27.33 11.00
CA GLU A 19 -22.40 26.89 10.26
C GLU A 19 -21.51 28.11 9.94
N LYS A 20 -20.21 28.02 10.23
CA LYS A 20 -19.29 29.15 10.07
C LYS A 20 -19.36 29.67 8.62
N PRO A 21 -19.37 31.00 8.38
CA PRO A 21 -19.24 31.56 7.05
C PRO A 21 -18.07 30.94 6.27
N PHE A 22 -18.20 30.69 4.96
CA PHE A 22 -17.12 30.12 4.13
C PHE A 22 -15.77 30.81 4.30
N LEU A 23 -15.77 32.13 4.52
CA LEU A 23 -14.55 32.90 4.77
C LEU A 23 -13.90 32.54 6.12
N ASP A 24 -14.70 32.30 7.15
CA ASP A 24 -14.23 31.84 8.46
C ASP A 24 -13.69 30.40 8.36
N HIS A 25 -14.25 29.56 7.48
CA HIS A 25 -13.71 28.23 7.18
C HIS A 25 -12.38 28.27 6.41
N LEU A 26 -12.20 29.23 5.48
CA LEU A 26 -10.92 29.44 4.80
C LEU A 26 -9.83 29.97 5.75
N GLU A 27 -10.20 30.77 6.74
CA GLU A 27 -9.30 31.21 7.80
C GLU A 27 -8.85 30.02 8.68
N ASP A 28 -9.77 29.11 9.03
CA ASP A 28 -9.45 27.86 9.72
C ASP A 28 -8.49 26.97 8.89
N LEU A 29 -8.70 26.86 7.58
CA LEU A 29 -7.81 26.12 6.67
C LEU A 29 -6.39 26.71 6.70
N ARG A 30 -6.27 28.04 6.54
CA ARG A 30 -4.98 28.73 6.55
C ARG A 30 -4.23 28.44 7.84
N VAL A 31 -4.87 28.63 8.99
CA VAL A 31 -4.25 28.41 10.31
C VAL A 31 -3.82 26.96 10.45
N THR A 32 -4.63 26.01 9.99
CA THR A 32 -4.31 24.58 10.02
C THR A 32 -3.07 24.28 9.18
N VAL A 33 -3.00 24.80 7.96
CA VAL A 33 -1.84 24.63 7.06
C VAL A 33 -0.57 25.24 7.68
N PHE A 34 -0.65 26.43 8.29
CA PHE A 34 0.50 27.02 8.99
C PHE A 34 0.97 26.19 10.18
N ARG A 35 0.05 25.63 10.98
CA ARG A 35 0.40 24.74 12.10
C ARG A 35 1.08 23.47 11.59
N ILE A 36 0.52 22.83 10.55
CA ILE A 36 1.11 21.66 9.90
C ILE A 36 2.54 21.98 9.42
N ALA A 37 2.73 23.10 8.72
CA ALA A 37 4.03 23.48 8.19
C ALA A 37 5.07 23.70 9.31
N ILE A 38 4.71 24.43 10.37
CA ILE A 38 5.60 24.67 11.52
C ILE A 38 5.95 23.36 12.22
N THR A 39 4.97 22.50 12.47
CA THR A 39 5.19 21.20 13.12
C THR A 39 6.08 20.30 12.27
N LEU A 40 5.91 20.28 10.95
CA LEU A 40 6.79 19.54 10.05
C LEU A 40 8.22 20.08 10.06
N ILE A 41 8.41 21.40 10.06
CA ILE A 41 9.75 22.01 10.15
C ILE A 41 10.43 21.64 11.47
N ILE A 42 9.72 21.77 12.60
CA ILE A 42 10.25 21.41 13.92
C ILE A 42 10.62 19.93 13.96
N SER A 43 9.72 19.05 13.51
CA SER A 43 9.95 17.60 13.49
C SER A 43 11.12 17.23 12.58
N MET A 44 11.22 17.85 11.39
CA MET A 44 12.34 17.66 10.49
C MET A 44 13.68 18.06 11.14
N VAL A 45 13.75 19.20 11.83
CA VAL A 45 14.98 19.65 12.51
C VAL A 45 15.37 18.68 13.62
N VAL A 46 14.40 18.19 14.39
CA VAL A 46 14.65 17.18 15.44
C VAL A 46 15.15 15.88 14.81
N CYS A 47 14.49 15.36 13.77
CA CYS A 47 14.92 14.15 13.07
C CYS A 47 16.29 14.31 12.40
N PHE A 48 16.63 15.50 11.92
CA PHE A 48 17.95 15.79 11.33
C PHE A 48 19.08 15.61 12.34
N ALA A 49 18.86 15.91 13.62
CA ALA A 49 19.84 15.63 14.67
C ALA A 49 20.15 14.12 14.82
N PHE A 50 19.21 13.26 14.45
CA PHE A 50 19.33 11.80 14.48
C PHE A 50 19.58 11.19 13.08
N GLN A 51 20.04 11.97 12.11
CA GLN A 51 20.25 11.52 10.72
C GLN A 51 21.13 10.27 10.60
N LYS A 52 22.12 10.08 11.49
CA LYS A 52 23.03 8.93 11.45
C LYS A 52 22.30 7.65 11.84
N GLN A 53 21.51 7.69 12.91
CA GLN A 53 20.70 6.57 13.38
C GLN A 53 19.61 6.24 12.36
N LEU A 54 18.96 7.26 11.78
CA LEU A 54 17.97 7.06 10.73
C LEU A 54 18.59 6.39 9.49
N MET A 55 19.81 6.77 9.12
CA MET A 55 20.53 6.16 7.99
C MET A 55 20.85 4.69 8.27
N GLU A 56 21.33 4.37 9.46
CA GLU A 56 21.62 2.98 9.86
C GLU A 56 20.35 2.11 9.84
N ILE A 57 19.25 2.63 10.39
CA ILE A 57 17.95 1.96 10.30
C ILE A 57 17.61 1.73 8.84
N LEU A 58 17.60 2.77 8.02
CA LEU A 58 17.13 2.65 6.65
C LEU A 58 18.00 1.74 5.79
N GLN A 59 19.30 1.60 6.05
CA GLN A 59 20.18 0.67 5.32
C GLN A 59 20.05 -0.79 5.78
N ARG A 60 19.49 -1.06 6.96
CA ARG A 60 19.42 -2.42 7.50
C ARG A 60 18.72 -3.44 6.56
N PRO A 61 17.62 -3.14 5.87
CA PRO A 61 16.95 -4.11 5.00
C PRO A 61 17.83 -4.55 3.82
N ILE A 62 18.56 -3.61 3.21
CA ILE A 62 19.48 -3.96 2.10
C ILE A 62 20.66 -4.81 2.60
N TYR A 63 21.20 -4.53 3.79
CA TYR A 63 22.24 -5.38 4.39
C TYR A 63 21.74 -6.81 4.66
N GLN A 64 20.51 -6.96 5.11
CA GLN A 64 19.91 -8.27 5.36
C GLN A 64 19.77 -9.07 4.08
N VAL A 65 19.17 -8.48 3.03
CA VAL A 65 19.00 -9.14 1.74
C VAL A 65 20.35 -9.55 1.14
N LEU A 66 21.34 -8.65 1.14
CA LEU A 66 22.67 -8.97 0.62
C LEU A 66 23.34 -10.11 1.38
N LYS A 67 23.22 -10.14 2.72
CA LYS A 67 23.77 -11.20 3.56
C LYS A 67 23.06 -12.53 3.32
N ASP A 68 21.73 -12.52 3.23
CA ASP A 68 20.93 -13.72 3.03
C ASP A 68 21.19 -14.31 1.65
N THR A 69 21.24 -13.50 0.60
CA THR A 69 21.55 -14.00 -0.74
C THR A 69 23.00 -14.44 -0.87
N ALA A 70 23.96 -13.76 -0.23
CA ALA A 70 25.35 -14.23 -0.19
C ALA A 70 25.47 -15.59 0.51
N LYS A 71 24.71 -15.81 1.59
CA LYS A 71 24.65 -17.10 2.28
C LYS A 71 24.06 -18.20 1.39
N GLU A 72 23.01 -17.90 0.63
CA GLU A 72 22.40 -18.84 -0.32
C GLU A 72 23.35 -19.19 -1.49
N GLN A 73 24.07 -18.20 -2.03
CA GLN A 73 25.10 -18.42 -3.06
C GLN A 73 26.26 -19.29 -2.56
N LEU A 74 26.54 -19.24 -1.26
CA LEU A 74 27.58 -20.02 -0.57
C LEU A 74 27.03 -21.30 0.11
N ALA A 75 25.84 -21.77 -0.26
CA ALA A 75 25.32 -23.03 0.25
C ALA A 75 26.10 -24.23 -0.33
N ASP A 76 26.53 -25.14 0.54
CA ASP A 76 27.26 -26.37 0.25
C ASP A 76 28.53 -26.19 -0.63
N PRO A 77 29.50 -25.38 -0.19
CA PRO A 77 30.74 -25.20 -0.94
C PRO A 77 31.67 -26.42 -0.74
N PRO A 78 32.44 -26.84 -1.76
CA PRO A 78 33.47 -27.88 -1.64
C PRO A 78 34.44 -27.69 -0.46
N ILE A 79 34.75 -26.42 -0.14
CA ILE A 79 35.51 -26.00 1.03
C ILE A 79 34.60 -25.09 1.87
N PRO A 80 34.30 -25.43 3.14
CA PRO A 80 33.42 -24.64 4.00
C PRO A 80 33.88 -23.19 4.14
N ILE A 81 33.03 -22.26 3.70
CA ILE A 81 33.31 -20.82 3.78
C ILE A 81 32.04 -20.05 4.14
N THR A 82 32.18 -19.08 5.04
CA THR A 82 31.09 -18.15 5.36
C THR A 82 31.20 -16.88 4.50
N PRO A 83 30.10 -16.16 4.25
CA PRO A 83 30.15 -14.88 3.52
C PRO A 83 31.17 -13.89 4.12
N GLU A 84 31.23 -13.82 5.45
CA GLU A 84 32.15 -12.94 6.18
C GLU A 84 33.62 -13.35 6.00
N ARG A 85 33.92 -14.66 6.03
CA ARG A 85 35.27 -15.17 5.76
C ARG A 85 35.67 -14.97 4.30
N TRP A 86 34.73 -15.10 3.37
CA TRP A 86 34.96 -14.85 1.95
C TRP A 86 35.33 -13.38 1.69
N GLU A 87 34.64 -12.44 2.33
CA GLU A 87 34.99 -11.02 2.22
C GLU A 87 36.37 -10.73 2.82
N ALA A 88 36.66 -11.28 4.01
CA ALA A 88 37.97 -11.15 4.63
C ALA A 88 39.09 -11.69 3.72
N ALA A 89 38.85 -12.82 3.05
CA ALA A 89 39.77 -13.43 2.10
C ALA A 89 40.03 -12.54 0.86
N LYS A 90 38.98 -11.94 0.28
CA LYS A 90 39.12 -10.99 -0.84
C LYS A 90 39.90 -9.74 -0.44
N ALA A 91 39.65 -9.18 0.75
CA ALA A 91 40.41 -8.02 1.21
C ALA A 91 41.88 -8.37 1.47
N ALA A 92 42.15 -9.54 2.03
CA ALA A 92 43.50 -10.05 2.19
C ALA A 92 44.21 -10.24 0.84
N GLU A 93 43.54 -10.80 -0.17
CA GLU A 93 44.06 -10.90 -1.54
C GLU A 93 44.35 -9.53 -2.14
N HIS A 94 43.43 -8.57 -1.99
CA HIS A 94 43.60 -7.24 -2.55
C HIS A 94 44.77 -6.50 -1.90
N ALA A 95 44.92 -6.61 -0.57
CA ALA A 95 46.06 -6.06 0.16
C ALA A 95 47.37 -6.76 -0.22
N ALA A 96 47.34 -8.07 -0.43
CA ALA A 96 48.46 -8.86 -0.95
C ALA A 96 48.83 -8.50 -2.40
N GLY A 97 47.87 -8.03 -3.20
CA GLY A 97 48.01 -7.71 -4.62
C GLY A 97 49.07 -6.65 -4.91
N SER A 98 49.23 -5.68 -4.00
CA SER A 98 50.23 -4.61 -4.13
C SER A 98 51.64 -5.01 -3.69
N LEU A 99 51.80 -6.16 -3.03
CA LEU A 99 53.08 -6.64 -2.53
C LEU A 99 53.85 -7.48 -3.57
N PRO A 100 55.19 -7.42 -3.59
CA PRO A 100 56.05 -8.35 -4.33
C PRO A 100 55.77 -9.82 -3.97
N PRO A 101 56.09 -10.79 -4.85
CA PRO A 101 55.74 -12.20 -4.64
C PRO A 101 56.25 -12.80 -3.32
N GLY A 102 57.48 -12.48 -2.92
CA GLY A 102 58.05 -12.96 -1.66
C GLY A 102 57.40 -12.34 -0.42
N GLU A 103 57.09 -11.04 -0.47
CA GLU A 103 56.42 -10.32 0.62
C GLU A 103 54.96 -10.75 0.76
N ARG A 104 54.31 -11.07 -0.35
CA ARG A 104 52.94 -11.60 -0.38
C ARG A 104 52.82 -12.89 0.42
N GLU A 105 53.73 -13.85 0.22
CA GLU A 105 53.72 -15.10 1.01
C GLU A 105 53.94 -14.85 2.50
N VAL A 106 54.84 -13.92 2.83
CA VAL A 106 55.09 -13.54 4.23
C VAL A 106 53.85 -12.90 4.83
N PHE A 107 53.19 -11.98 4.13
CA PHE A 107 51.96 -11.34 4.57
C PHE A 107 50.84 -12.35 4.82
N LEU A 108 50.59 -13.24 3.85
CA LEU A 108 49.54 -14.26 3.95
C LEU A 108 49.78 -15.23 5.11
N ARG A 109 51.03 -15.65 5.35
CA ARG A 109 51.39 -16.51 6.51
C ARG A 109 51.20 -15.82 7.86
N HIS A 110 51.24 -14.49 7.90
CA HIS A 110 51.00 -13.71 9.13
C HIS A 110 49.53 -13.42 9.38
N LEU A 111 48.63 -13.78 8.46
CA LEU A 111 47.20 -13.86 8.76
C LEU A 111 47.04 -14.96 9.82
N LYS A 112 46.56 -14.60 11.01
CA LYS A 112 46.46 -15.49 12.19
C LYS A 112 45.52 -16.70 11.99
N ASP A 113 44.94 -16.87 10.80
CA ASP A 113 43.94 -17.88 10.47
C ASP A 113 44.38 -18.65 9.20
N PRO A 114 44.76 -19.95 9.33
CA PRO A 114 45.22 -20.77 8.20
C PRO A 114 44.12 -21.03 7.16
N ASP A 115 42.84 -21.00 7.56
CA ASP A 115 41.73 -21.09 6.61
C ASP A 115 41.70 -19.82 5.75
N LEU A 116 41.99 -18.66 6.33
CA LEU A 116 41.94 -17.38 5.62
C LEU A 116 43.02 -17.26 4.53
N GLU A 117 44.21 -17.82 4.78
CA GLU A 117 45.27 -17.90 3.76
C GLU A 117 44.80 -18.69 2.53
N LEU A 118 44.23 -19.88 2.74
CA LEU A 118 43.73 -20.73 1.66
C LEU A 118 42.64 -20.01 0.86
N HIS A 119 41.68 -19.39 1.55
CA HIS A 119 40.60 -18.66 0.90
C HIS A 119 41.09 -17.41 0.15
N ALA A 120 42.11 -16.71 0.64
CA ALA A 120 42.72 -15.59 -0.07
C ALA A 120 43.41 -16.03 -1.36
N ARG A 121 44.06 -17.20 -1.35
CA ARG A 121 44.62 -17.83 -2.57
C ARG A 121 43.52 -18.22 -3.56
N ILE A 122 42.42 -18.82 -3.07
CA ILE A 122 41.24 -19.17 -3.89
C ILE A 122 40.64 -17.91 -4.54
N ALA A 123 40.53 -16.80 -3.79
CA ALA A 123 40.06 -15.52 -4.31
C ALA A 123 40.97 -14.99 -5.44
N ALA A 124 42.29 -15.09 -5.28
CA ALA A 124 43.26 -14.70 -6.31
C ALA A 124 43.09 -15.52 -7.60
N LEU A 125 42.93 -16.85 -7.46
CA LEU A 125 42.72 -17.77 -8.58
C LEU A 125 41.40 -17.50 -9.30
N GLN A 126 40.32 -17.26 -8.56
CA GLN A 126 39.03 -16.89 -9.14
C GLN A 126 39.14 -15.58 -9.92
N ARG A 127 39.77 -14.55 -9.34
CA ARG A 127 39.96 -13.26 -9.99
C ARG A 127 40.75 -13.41 -11.29
N ALA A 128 41.85 -14.18 -11.26
CA ALA A 128 42.63 -14.49 -12.45
C ALA A 128 41.79 -15.25 -13.51
N ALA A 129 41.05 -16.29 -13.10
CA ALA A 129 40.22 -17.07 -14.00
C ALA A 129 39.11 -16.25 -14.68
N LEU A 130 38.51 -15.27 -13.97
CA LEU A 130 37.50 -14.38 -14.55
C LEU A 130 38.05 -13.44 -15.63
N THR A 131 39.35 -13.14 -15.63
CA THR A 131 40.00 -12.36 -16.69
C THR A 131 40.24 -13.16 -17.98
N LEU A 132 40.10 -14.49 -17.91
CA LEU A 132 40.31 -15.37 -19.05
C LEU A 132 38.98 -15.69 -19.78
N PRO A 133 39.03 -15.92 -21.11
CA PRO A 133 37.92 -16.48 -21.87
C PRO A 133 37.39 -17.77 -21.27
N GLU A 134 36.08 -18.02 -21.37
CA GLU A 134 35.41 -19.14 -20.69
C GLU A 134 36.01 -20.51 -21.05
N ASP A 135 36.39 -20.68 -22.31
CA ASP A 135 37.02 -21.88 -22.87
C ASP A 135 38.41 -22.17 -22.28
N LYS A 136 39.09 -21.16 -21.71
CA LYS A 136 40.45 -21.28 -21.18
C LYS A 136 40.52 -21.43 -19.65
N ARG A 137 39.42 -21.17 -18.94
CA ARG A 137 39.39 -21.17 -17.47
C ARG A 137 39.74 -22.54 -16.89
N ASP A 138 39.21 -23.61 -17.47
CA ASP A 138 39.45 -24.97 -16.99
C ASP A 138 40.91 -25.43 -17.19
N ALA A 139 41.50 -25.10 -18.34
CA ALA A 139 42.90 -25.40 -18.61
C ALA A 139 43.83 -24.67 -17.63
N PHE A 140 43.58 -23.37 -17.43
CA PHE A 140 44.31 -22.56 -16.45
C PHE A 140 44.24 -23.15 -15.03
N LEU A 141 43.05 -23.51 -14.55
CA LEU A 141 42.90 -24.08 -13.21
C LEU A 141 43.61 -25.42 -13.06
N ASN A 142 43.67 -26.23 -14.13
CA ASN A 142 44.39 -27.50 -14.12
C ASN A 142 45.92 -27.32 -14.07
N GLU A 143 46.45 -26.25 -14.66
CA GLU A 143 47.88 -25.94 -14.66
C GLU A 143 48.35 -25.27 -13.37
N VAL A 144 47.55 -24.36 -12.81
CA VAL A 144 47.99 -23.52 -11.68
C VAL A 144 47.90 -24.21 -10.33
N THR A 145 46.96 -25.15 -10.14
CA THR A 145 46.85 -25.87 -8.87
C THR A 145 46.58 -27.37 -9.06
N PRO A 146 47.35 -28.25 -8.39
CA PRO A 146 47.09 -29.69 -8.42
C PRO A 146 45.93 -30.10 -7.49
N ASP A 147 45.51 -29.24 -6.56
CA ASP A 147 44.47 -29.56 -5.58
C ASP A 147 43.07 -29.54 -6.22
N VAL A 148 42.45 -30.74 -6.30
CA VAL A 148 41.12 -30.94 -6.87
C VAL A 148 40.06 -30.12 -6.15
N LYS A 149 40.10 -30.05 -4.81
CA LYS A 149 39.09 -29.32 -4.01
C LYS A 149 39.17 -27.83 -4.25
N VAL A 150 40.39 -27.29 -4.40
CA VAL A 150 40.60 -25.87 -4.74
C VAL A 150 40.06 -25.57 -6.13
N ARG A 151 40.28 -26.45 -7.12
CA ARG A 151 39.71 -26.26 -8.47
C ARG A 151 38.18 -26.28 -8.45
N GLU A 152 37.59 -27.26 -7.78
CA GLU A 152 36.14 -27.37 -7.63
C GLU A 152 35.56 -26.16 -6.91
N GLN A 153 36.23 -25.66 -5.87
CA GLN A 153 35.83 -24.44 -5.17
C GLN A 153 35.87 -23.22 -6.09
N VAL A 154 36.94 -23.01 -6.86
CA VAL A 154 37.02 -21.88 -7.78
C VAL A 154 35.94 -21.96 -8.86
N LYS A 155 35.69 -23.16 -9.43
CA LYS A 155 34.59 -23.36 -10.38
C LYS A 155 33.23 -23.09 -9.76
N PHE A 156 32.98 -23.59 -8.55
CA PHE A 156 31.77 -23.33 -7.77
C PHE A 156 31.54 -21.81 -7.63
N LEU A 157 32.56 -21.05 -7.24
CA LEU A 157 32.48 -19.60 -7.04
C LEU A 157 32.27 -18.82 -8.35
N ILE A 158 32.85 -19.29 -9.46
CA ILE A 158 32.65 -18.70 -10.80
C ILE A 158 31.19 -18.91 -11.25
N VAL A 159 30.68 -20.14 -11.15
CA VAL A 159 29.33 -20.51 -11.59
C VAL A 159 28.27 -19.79 -10.75
N ARG A 160 28.48 -19.72 -9.42
CA ARG A 160 27.54 -19.05 -8.49
C ARG A 160 27.53 -17.52 -8.60
N LYS A 161 28.43 -16.93 -9.42
CA LYS A 161 28.55 -15.47 -9.62
C LYS A 161 28.48 -14.71 -8.30
N LEU A 162 29.34 -15.05 -7.34
CA LEU A 162 29.43 -14.30 -6.09
C LEU A 162 29.87 -12.85 -6.39
N GLN A 163 28.89 -11.97 -6.55
CA GLN A 163 29.07 -10.52 -6.63
C GLN A 163 28.51 -9.78 -5.40
N PRO A 164 28.76 -10.19 -4.14
CA PRO A 164 28.78 -9.21 -3.08
C PRO A 164 30.16 -8.54 -3.12
N GLU A 165 30.26 -7.27 -3.48
CA GLU A 165 31.42 -6.44 -3.14
C GLU A 165 31.13 -5.78 -1.78
N VAL A 166 30.98 -6.60 -0.74
CA VAL A 166 30.70 -6.14 0.63
C VAL A 166 32.04 -5.91 1.31
N SER A 167 32.49 -4.66 1.46
CA SER A 167 33.78 -4.41 2.11
C SER A 167 33.78 -4.92 3.56
N VAL A 168 34.92 -5.49 3.95
CA VAL A 168 35.28 -6.09 5.25
C VAL A 168 34.99 -5.22 6.49
N ARG A 169 34.60 -3.95 6.32
CA ARG A 169 34.16 -3.08 7.43
C ARG A 169 32.66 -3.10 7.72
N GLY A 170 31.85 -3.83 6.96
CA GLY A 170 30.39 -3.71 7.04
C GLY A 170 29.85 -2.45 6.35
N ASP A 171 30.73 -1.64 5.75
CA ASP A 171 30.37 -0.55 4.85
C ASP A 171 30.33 -1.10 3.42
N LEU A 172 29.21 -0.93 2.72
CA LEU A 172 29.10 -1.31 1.31
C LEU A 172 30.00 -0.41 0.44
N ARG A 173 31.06 -0.97 -0.14
CA ARG A 173 32.01 -0.26 -1.03
C ARG A 173 31.47 -0.08 -2.46
N MET A 174 30.15 -0.16 -2.63
CA MET A 174 29.44 0.04 -3.91
C MET A 174 28.33 1.08 -3.82
N MET A 175 27.98 1.54 -2.61
CA MET A 175 27.05 2.66 -2.42
C MET A 175 27.80 3.98 -2.62
N SER A 176 28.31 4.18 -3.83
CA SER A 176 29.04 5.39 -4.20
C SER A 176 28.08 6.57 -4.27
N THR A 177 28.48 7.68 -3.65
CA THR A 177 27.85 8.99 -3.87
C THR A 177 28.62 9.66 -4.99
N LEU A 178 27.92 10.04 -6.06
CA LEU A 178 28.55 10.60 -7.26
C LEU A 178 28.78 12.10 -7.10
N LYS A 179 28.06 12.76 -6.18
CA LYS A 179 28.12 14.21 -5.97
C LYS A 179 28.45 14.53 -4.51
N PRO A 180 29.36 15.48 -4.23
CA PRO A 180 29.67 15.91 -2.87
C PRO A 180 28.45 16.41 -2.08
N THR A 181 27.42 16.92 -2.77
CA THR A 181 26.18 17.42 -2.18
C THR A 181 25.14 16.32 -1.90
N GLU A 182 25.32 15.12 -2.46
CA GLU A 182 24.33 14.04 -2.41
C GLU A 182 24.08 13.58 -0.97
N SER A 183 25.14 13.32 -0.19
CA SER A 183 25.02 12.88 1.20
C SER A 183 24.23 13.85 2.06
N PHE A 184 24.45 15.16 1.91
CA PHE A 184 23.72 16.19 2.65
C PHE A 184 22.24 16.25 2.27
N MET A 185 21.94 16.23 0.96
CA MET A 185 20.56 16.24 0.46
C MET A 185 19.80 14.98 0.88
N LEU A 186 20.46 13.81 0.88
CA LEU A 186 19.87 12.57 1.36
C LEU A 186 19.56 12.62 2.84
N SER A 187 20.44 13.17 3.66
CA SER A 187 20.17 13.35 5.09
C SER A 187 19.01 14.30 5.36
N MET A 188 18.91 15.42 4.61
CA MET A 188 17.77 16.31 4.70
C MET A 188 16.46 15.62 4.30
N LYS A 189 16.47 14.88 3.17
CA LYS A 189 15.31 14.12 2.71
C LYS A 189 14.88 13.10 3.76
N LEU A 190 15.82 12.31 4.27
CA LEU A 190 15.56 11.31 5.30
C LEU A 190 14.94 11.95 6.57
N ALA A 191 15.50 13.08 7.02
CA ALA A 191 14.97 13.81 8.16
C ALA A 191 13.55 14.35 7.91
N PHE A 192 13.25 14.80 6.69
CA PHE A 192 11.91 15.26 6.31
C PHE A 192 10.88 14.12 6.37
N PHE A 193 11.16 12.98 5.76
CA PHE A 193 10.26 11.82 5.77
C PHE A 193 10.07 11.25 7.18
N ALA A 194 11.15 11.08 7.94
CA ALA A 194 11.07 10.68 9.34
C ALA A 194 10.30 11.71 10.18
N GLY A 195 10.48 13.00 9.88
CA GLY A 195 9.77 14.10 10.51
C GLY A 195 8.27 14.02 10.29
N ILE A 196 7.80 13.65 9.09
CA ILE A 196 6.38 13.40 8.81
C ILE A 196 5.84 12.26 9.68
N ILE A 197 6.58 11.14 9.77
CA ILE A 197 6.17 9.97 10.56
C ILE A 197 6.02 10.33 12.04
N VAL A 198 6.99 11.05 12.60
CA VAL A 198 6.98 11.48 14.00
C VAL A 198 5.91 12.56 14.26
N ALA A 199 5.70 13.46 13.30
CA ALA A 199 4.68 14.51 13.40
C ALA A 199 3.25 14.00 13.16
N PHE A 200 3.09 12.81 12.60
CA PHE A 200 1.82 12.25 12.16
C PHE A 200 0.67 12.35 13.18
N PRO A 201 0.83 12.04 14.48
CA PRO A 201 -0.28 12.19 15.44
C PRO A 201 -0.73 13.65 15.56
N LEU A 202 0.19 14.61 15.51
CA LEU A 202 -0.15 16.03 15.50
C LEU A 202 -0.81 16.44 14.18
N LEU A 203 -0.32 15.94 13.04
CA LEU A 203 -0.94 16.19 11.74
C LEU A 203 -2.41 15.74 11.71
N LEU A 204 -2.67 14.52 12.20
CA LEU A 204 -4.02 14.00 12.33
C LEU A 204 -4.88 14.89 13.24
N THR A 205 -4.35 15.36 14.39
CA THR A 205 -5.12 16.26 15.26
C THR A 205 -5.49 17.58 14.58
N PHE A 206 -4.61 18.15 13.75
CA PHE A 206 -4.87 19.40 13.04
C PHE A 206 -5.90 19.22 11.91
N ILE A 207 -5.75 18.16 11.11
CA ILE A 207 -6.72 17.79 10.08
C ILE A 207 -8.09 17.55 10.71
N LEU A 208 -8.13 16.81 11.82
CA LEU A 208 -9.36 16.52 12.54
C LEU A 208 -9.99 17.78 13.13
N GLN A 209 -9.19 18.69 13.71
CA GLN A 209 -9.68 19.97 14.23
C GLN A 209 -10.30 20.83 13.12
N PHE A 210 -9.80 20.73 11.89
CA PHE A 210 -10.36 21.42 10.73
C PHE A 210 -11.69 20.81 10.26
N ILE A 211 -11.86 19.48 10.37
CA ILE A 211 -13.10 18.77 9.99
C ILE A 211 -14.17 18.86 11.09
N MET A 212 -13.75 18.90 12.36
CA MET A 212 -14.62 18.93 13.55
C MET A 212 -15.75 19.97 13.56
N PRO A 213 -15.61 21.19 12.99
CA PRO A 213 -16.69 22.18 12.96
C PRO A 213 -17.92 21.72 12.18
N GLY A 214 -17.75 20.82 11.20
CA GLY A 214 -18.85 20.27 10.40
C GLY A 214 -19.51 19.01 10.96
N LEU A 215 -19.17 18.60 12.19
CA LEU A 215 -19.60 17.33 12.78
C LEU A 215 -20.46 17.51 14.04
N HIS A 216 -21.50 16.68 14.23
CA HIS A 216 -22.43 16.82 15.35
C HIS A 216 -21.73 16.63 16.72
N GLN A 217 -22.25 17.26 17.78
CA GLN A 217 -21.60 17.25 19.10
C GLN A 217 -21.40 15.84 19.68
N HIS A 218 -22.31 14.91 19.40
CA HIS A 218 -22.21 13.51 19.82
C HIS A 218 -21.12 12.74 19.06
N GLU A 219 -20.80 13.14 17.83
CA GLU A 219 -19.81 12.49 16.98
C GLU A 219 -18.38 12.92 17.32
N LYS A 220 -18.20 14.12 17.86
CA LYS A 220 -16.89 14.64 18.31
C LYS A 220 -16.19 13.74 19.33
N LYS A 221 -16.96 13.04 20.18
CA LYS A 221 -16.41 12.09 21.16
C LYS A 221 -15.85 10.82 20.51
N VAL A 222 -16.39 10.41 19.36
CA VAL A 222 -15.94 9.23 18.60
C VAL A 222 -14.62 9.50 17.87
N LEU A 223 -14.30 10.77 17.62
CA LEU A 223 -13.08 11.16 16.90
C LEU A 223 -11.80 10.88 17.69
N TRP A 224 -11.82 10.97 19.03
CA TRP A 224 -10.66 10.69 19.86
C TRP A 224 -10.16 9.23 19.80
N PRO A 225 -11.02 8.20 19.96
CA PRO A 225 -10.59 6.82 19.73
C PRO A 225 -10.25 6.55 18.24
N ALA A 226 -10.96 7.18 17.30
CA ALA A 226 -10.63 7.07 15.87
C ALA A 226 -9.23 7.61 15.56
N LEU A 227 -8.81 8.70 16.19
CA LEU A 227 -7.46 9.25 16.08
C LEU A 227 -6.38 8.26 16.54
N ALA A 228 -6.62 7.58 17.67
CA ALA A 228 -5.70 6.55 18.17
C ALA A 228 -5.61 5.35 17.21
N VAL A 229 -6.75 4.93 16.64
CA VAL A 229 -6.80 3.88 15.62
C VAL A 229 -6.04 4.31 14.35
N ALA A 230 -6.27 5.52 13.85
CA ALA A 230 -5.57 6.08 12.69
C ALA A 230 -4.06 6.09 12.90
N PHE A 231 -3.59 6.72 13.98
CA PHE A 231 -2.17 6.73 14.31
C PHE A 231 -1.57 5.31 14.42
N GLY A 232 -2.30 4.38 15.04
CA GLY A 232 -1.89 2.98 15.11
C GLY A 232 -1.83 2.29 13.75
N LEU A 233 -2.77 2.58 12.85
CA LEU A 233 -2.83 2.04 11.49
C LEU A 233 -1.70 2.59 10.63
N PHE A 234 -1.44 3.90 10.67
CA PHE A 234 -0.31 4.51 9.99
C PHE A 234 1.02 3.93 10.43
N LEU A 235 1.25 3.84 11.75
CA LEU A 235 2.49 3.26 12.27
C LEU A 235 2.59 1.77 11.91
N GLY A 236 1.46 1.05 11.95
CA GLY A 236 1.36 -0.33 11.46
C GLY A 236 1.73 -0.46 9.99
N GLY A 237 1.26 0.46 9.14
CA GLY A 237 1.59 0.53 7.71
C GLY A 237 3.07 0.82 7.46
N VAL A 238 3.64 1.80 8.18
CA VAL A 238 5.08 2.11 8.14
C VAL A 238 5.92 0.89 8.52
N CYS A 239 5.58 0.23 9.63
CA CYS A 239 6.26 -0.98 10.09
C CYS A 239 6.11 -2.13 9.09
N PHE A 240 4.89 -2.40 8.61
CA PHE A 240 4.63 -3.45 7.62
C PHE A 240 5.43 -3.20 6.33
N ALA A 241 5.44 -1.97 5.84
CA ALA A 241 6.20 -1.59 4.65
C ALA A 241 7.69 -1.81 4.84
N TYR A 242 8.26 -1.34 5.95
CA TYR A 242 9.70 -1.42 6.20
C TYR A 242 10.17 -2.86 6.49
N PHE A 243 9.45 -3.61 7.34
CA PHE A 243 9.89 -4.94 7.77
C PHE A 243 9.48 -6.07 6.82
N VAL A 244 8.38 -5.95 6.09
CA VAL A 244 7.88 -7.04 5.23
C VAL A 244 8.05 -6.69 3.76
N VAL A 245 7.42 -5.60 3.33
CA VAL A 245 7.28 -5.31 1.90
C VAL A 245 8.60 -4.86 1.29
N LEU A 246 9.34 -3.96 1.95
CA LEU A 246 10.60 -3.43 1.47
C LEU A 246 11.66 -4.53 1.34
N GLN A 247 11.75 -5.45 2.31
CA GLN A 247 12.65 -6.60 2.21
C GLN A 247 12.34 -7.47 0.99
N LYS A 248 11.07 -7.78 0.75
CA LYS A 248 10.62 -8.58 -0.40
C LYS A 248 10.86 -7.88 -1.74
N ALA A 249 10.68 -6.56 -1.79
CA ALA A 249 10.99 -5.76 -2.97
C ALA A 249 12.48 -5.82 -3.32
N LEU A 250 13.36 -5.65 -2.34
CA LEU A 250 14.81 -5.67 -2.54
C LEU A 250 15.33 -7.06 -2.93
N GLU A 251 14.83 -8.10 -2.28
CA GLU A 251 15.12 -9.49 -2.63
C GLU A 251 14.73 -9.79 -4.08
N PHE A 252 13.54 -9.36 -4.49
CA PHE A 252 13.07 -9.49 -5.86
C PHE A 252 14.00 -8.77 -6.86
N PHE A 253 14.32 -7.49 -6.62
CA PHE A 253 15.20 -6.72 -7.52
C PHE A 253 16.58 -7.34 -7.64
N TYR A 254 17.11 -7.87 -6.54
CA TYR A 254 18.39 -8.56 -6.55
C TYR A 254 18.36 -9.82 -7.43
N GLN A 255 17.36 -10.68 -7.23
CA GLN A 255 17.19 -11.92 -8.02
C GLN A 255 16.91 -11.63 -9.50
N TYR A 256 16.12 -10.58 -9.78
CA TYR A 256 15.85 -10.15 -11.15
C TYR A 256 17.13 -9.70 -11.87
N SER A 257 17.96 -8.87 -11.23
CA SER A 257 19.26 -8.47 -11.79
C SER A 257 20.17 -9.67 -12.07
N LEU A 258 20.21 -10.65 -11.16
CA LEU A 258 20.98 -11.88 -11.35
C LEU A 258 20.53 -12.68 -12.57
N SER A 259 19.21 -12.79 -12.80
CA SER A 259 18.67 -13.53 -13.94
C SER A 259 19.03 -12.90 -15.30
N LEU A 260 19.19 -11.58 -15.34
CA LEU A 260 19.66 -10.85 -16.52
C LEU A 260 21.18 -10.89 -16.70
N GLY A 261 21.93 -11.42 -15.71
CA GLY A 261 23.38 -11.44 -15.72
C GLY A 261 24.03 -10.06 -15.57
N VAL A 262 23.28 -9.07 -15.09
CA VAL A 262 23.75 -7.69 -14.88
C VAL A 262 24.25 -7.53 -13.44
N ALA A 263 25.43 -6.93 -13.27
CA ALA A 263 25.98 -6.62 -11.96
C ALA A 263 25.09 -5.59 -11.25
N ASN A 264 24.71 -5.89 -10.01
CA ASN A 264 23.80 -5.05 -9.24
C ASN A 264 24.58 -4.00 -8.44
N GLU A 265 24.78 -2.82 -9.04
CA GLU A 265 25.38 -1.66 -8.37
C GLU A 265 24.30 -0.85 -7.64
N TRP A 266 24.10 -1.17 -6.36
CA TRP A 266 23.15 -0.42 -5.53
C TRP A 266 23.63 1.01 -5.28
N ARG A 267 22.84 1.99 -5.70
CA ARG A 267 23.09 3.42 -5.42
C ARG A 267 22.36 3.87 -4.17
N ILE A 268 23.10 4.42 -3.19
CA ILE A 268 22.52 4.88 -1.92
C ILE A 268 21.44 5.94 -2.12
N GLY A 269 21.64 6.89 -3.02
CA GLY A 269 20.67 7.98 -3.22
C GLY A 269 19.32 7.50 -3.73
N GLU A 270 19.33 6.56 -4.67
CA GLU A 270 18.12 5.93 -5.21
C GLU A 270 17.47 5.04 -4.16
N TYR A 271 18.26 4.23 -3.45
CA TYR A 271 17.76 3.37 -2.39
C TYR A 271 17.07 4.14 -1.27
N ILE A 272 17.71 5.19 -0.73
CA ILE A 272 17.15 6.00 0.35
C ILE A 272 15.89 6.71 -0.13
N SER A 273 15.91 7.25 -1.35
CA SER A 273 14.74 7.89 -1.96
C SER A 273 13.57 6.93 -2.13
N PHE A 274 13.85 5.73 -2.64
CA PHE A 274 12.91 4.64 -2.79
C PHE A 274 12.33 4.26 -1.43
N ALA A 275 13.17 3.81 -0.49
CA ALA A 275 12.75 3.28 0.79
C ALA A 275 11.97 4.31 1.62
N THR A 276 12.42 5.57 1.70
CA THR A 276 11.71 6.62 2.46
C THR A 276 10.32 6.91 1.88
N THR A 277 10.23 7.10 0.56
CA THR A 277 8.95 7.39 -0.11
C THR A 277 8.02 6.19 -0.01
N PHE A 278 8.53 5.01 -0.32
CA PHE A 278 7.82 3.73 -0.27
C PHE A 278 7.20 3.48 1.11
N THR A 279 8.01 3.59 2.18
CA THR A 279 7.54 3.37 3.55
C THR A 279 6.49 4.41 3.96
N LEU A 280 6.66 5.69 3.61
CA LEU A 280 5.67 6.71 3.93
C LEU A 280 4.34 6.48 3.21
N LEU A 281 4.39 6.13 1.92
CA LEU A 281 3.20 5.90 1.10
C LEU A 281 2.37 4.72 1.62
N PHE A 282 3.01 3.65 2.08
CA PHE A 282 2.30 2.57 2.76
C PHE A 282 1.68 3.00 4.08
N GLY A 283 2.37 3.82 4.88
CA GLY A 283 1.79 4.41 6.09
C GLY A 283 0.50 5.15 5.77
N VAL A 284 0.53 6.02 4.75
CA VAL A 284 -0.66 6.76 4.28
C VAL A 284 -1.72 5.83 3.67
N ALA A 285 -1.33 4.81 2.91
CA ALA A 285 -2.29 3.85 2.34
C ALA A 285 -3.02 3.04 3.43
N PHE A 286 -2.36 2.78 4.57
CA PHE A 286 -2.97 2.14 5.73
C PHE A 286 -4.00 3.02 6.44
N GLU A 287 -4.12 4.31 6.10
CA GLU A 287 -5.24 5.16 6.55
C GLU A 287 -6.53 4.95 5.76
N LEU A 288 -6.46 4.20 4.64
CA LEU A 288 -7.63 3.92 3.80
C LEU A 288 -8.81 3.37 4.61
N PRO A 289 -8.66 2.41 5.55
CA PRO A 289 -9.77 1.96 6.38
C PRO A 289 -10.39 3.06 7.24
N VAL A 290 -9.59 3.94 7.82
CA VAL A 290 -10.11 5.05 8.62
C VAL A 290 -10.92 6.01 7.75
N VAL A 291 -10.36 6.41 6.61
CA VAL A 291 -11.02 7.30 5.66
C VAL A 291 -12.33 6.70 5.16
N VAL A 292 -12.31 5.43 4.75
CA VAL A 292 -13.52 4.74 4.27
C VAL A 292 -14.56 4.60 5.37
N MET A 293 -14.17 4.28 6.60
CA MET A 293 -15.13 4.19 7.72
C MET A 293 -15.78 5.53 8.03
N VAL A 294 -15.03 6.64 7.91
CA VAL A 294 -15.62 7.99 8.06
C VAL A 294 -16.64 8.25 6.95
N ILE A 295 -16.33 7.93 5.70
CA ILE A 295 -17.25 8.11 4.56
C ILE A 295 -18.51 7.23 4.72
N VAL A 296 -18.35 6.00 5.18
CA VAL A 296 -19.49 5.09 5.45
C VAL A 296 -20.37 5.65 6.56
N LYS A 297 -19.77 6.16 7.64
CA LYS A 297 -20.51 6.77 8.75
C LYS A 297 -21.24 8.06 8.34
N LEU A 298 -20.69 8.81 7.39
CA LEU A 298 -21.35 9.98 6.79
C LEU A 298 -22.49 9.59 5.82
N GLY A 299 -22.72 8.30 5.57
CA GLY A 299 -23.77 7.81 4.67
C GLY A 299 -23.46 7.95 3.18
N LEU A 300 -22.26 8.42 2.82
CA LEU A 300 -21.85 8.61 1.42
C LEU A 300 -21.49 7.28 0.73
N LEU A 301 -21.20 6.25 1.51
CA LEU A 301 -20.79 4.94 1.03
C LEU A 301 -21.47 3.84 1.87
N SER A 302 -22.01 2.82 1.22
CA SER A 302 -22.61 1.65 1.91
C SER A 302 -21.86 0.38 1.56
N TYR A 303 -21.99 -0.65 2.40
CA TYR A 303 -21.52 -2.01 2.14
C TYR A 303 -22.03 -2.51 0.77
N THR A 304 -23.30 -2.24 0.46
CA THR A 304 -23.90 -2.69 -0.80
C THR A 304 -23.26 -2.02 -2.01
N THR A 305 -22.97 -0.72 -1.92
CA THR A 305 -22.24 0.03 -2.96
C THR A 305 -20.84 -0.55 -3.14
N MET A 306 -20.07 -0.67 -2.06
CA MET A 306 -18.68 -1.17 -2.11
C MET A 306 -18.58 -2.61 -2.63
N LYS A 307 -19.56 -3.45 -2.30
CA LYS A 307 -19.62 -4.84 -2.77
C LYS A 307 -19.89 -4.90 -4.29
N LYS A 308 -20.77 -4.06 -4.81
CA LYS A 308 -21.08 -3.99 -6.25
C LYS A 308 -19.91 -3.41 -7.04
N THR A 309 -19.14 -2.48 -6.48
CA THR A 309 -18.03 -1.80 -7.16
C THR A 309 -16.64 -2.43 -6.94
N ARG A 310 -16.57 -3.70 -6.50
CA ARG A 310 -15.30 -4.40 -6.24
C ARG A 310 -14.35 -4.41 -7.45
N SER A 311 -14.86 -4.64 -8.65
CA SER A 311 -14.06 -4.64 -9.88
C SER A 311 -13.42 -3.28 -10.16
N TYR A 312 -14.16 -2.18 -9.95
CA TYR A 312 -13.63 -0.82 -10.06
C TYR A 312 -12.58 -0.53 -9.00
N ALA A 313 -12.74 -1.04 -7.78
CA ALA A 313 -11.76 -0.88 -6.72
C ALA A 313 -10.43 -1.56 -7.04
N ILE A 314 -10.43 -2.74 -7.68
CA ILE A 314 -9.20 -3.40 -8.14
C ILE A 314 -8.44 -2.51 -9.11
N VAL A 315 -9.14 -1.95 -10.11
CA VAL A 315 -8.53 -1.03 -11.08
C VAL A 315 -8.05 0.24 -10.40
N GLY A 316 -8.84 0.82 -9.50
CA GLY A 316 -8.48 2.03 -8.75
C GLY A 316 -7.24 1.83 -7.86
N VAL A 317 -7.15 0.69 -7.16
CA VAL A 317 -5.97 0.32 -6.36
C VAL A 317 -4.75 0.12 -7.24
N LEU A 318 -4.89 -0.51 -8.41
CA LEU A 318 -3.79 -0.73 -9.34
C LEU A 318 -3.28 0.60 -9.94
N VAL A 319 -4.19 1.51 -10.28
CA VAL A 319 -3.83 2.87 -10.74
C VAL A 319 -3.14 3.66 -9.64
N LEU A 320 -3.68 3.62 -8.40
CA LEU A 320 -3.05 4.25 -7.25
C LEU A 320 -1.65 3.67 -7.01
N ALA A 321 -1.51 2.35 -7.00
CA ALA A 321 -0.22 1.69 -6.84
C ALA A 321 0.76 2.11 -7.94
N ALA A 322 0.34 2.22 -9.20
CA ALA A 322 1.21 2.66 -10.31
C ALA A 322 1.66 4.12 -10.20
N ILE A 323 0.84 5.00 -9.61
CA ILE A 323 1.20 6.40 -9.34
C ILE A 323 2.16 6.50 -8.14
N LEU A 324 1.94 5.64 -7.15
CA LEU A 324 2.68 5.64 -5.88
C LEU A 324 4.00 4.87 -5.96
N THR A 325 4.11 3.84 -6.80
CA THR A 325 5.36 3.11 -6.99
C THR A 325 6.34 3.96 -7.80
N PRO A 326 7.57 4.18 -7.31
CA PRO A 326 8.59 4.90 -8.06
C PRO A 326 9.06 4.13 -9.30
N THR A 327 8.88 2.80 -9.32
CA THR A 327 9.05 1.94 -10.49
C THR A 327 7.71 1.29 -10.82
N PRO A 328 7.09 1.59 -11.97
CA PRO A 328 5.83 0.96 -12.36
C PRO A 328 6.08 -0.41 -13.00
N ASP A 329 6.93 -1.24 -12.40
CA ASP A 329 7.15 -2.63 -12.84
C ASP A 329 6.07 -3.55 -12.26
N ILE A 330 5.70 -4.60 -13.01
CA ILE A 330 4.57 -5.48 -12.67
C ILE A 330 4.68 -6.06 -11.25
N ILE A 331 5.91 -6.33 -10.80
CA ILE A 331 6.12 -7.02 -9.53
C ILE A 331 6.04 -6.06 -8.36
N THR A 332 6.71 -4.90 -8.39
CA THR A 332 6.51 -3.89 -7.35
C THR A 332 5.09 -3.34 -7.33
N LEU A 333 4.47 -3.20 -8.51
CA LEU A 333 3.07 -2.83 -8.64
C LEU A 333 2.18 -3.85 -7.93
N SER A 334 2.38 -5.14 -8.16
CA SER A 334 1.63 -6.21 -7.49
C SER A 334 1.92 -6.26 -5.98
N LEU A 335 3.18 -6.08 -5.60
CA LEU A 335 3.64 -6.07 -4.21
C LEU A 335 3.02 -4.92 -3.40
N MET A 336 2.69 -3.79 -4.05
CA MET A 336 1.91 -2.70 -3.46
C MET A 336 0.40 -2.91 -3.55
N ALA A 337 -0.12 -3.24 -4.74
CA ALA A 337 -1.54 -3.31 -5.01
C ALA A 337 -2.23 -4.41 -4.19
N VAL A 338 -1.59 -5.56 -3.99
CA VAL A 338 -2.17 -6.69 -3.27
C VAL A 338 -2.45 -6.33 -1.79
N PRO A 339 -1.49 -5.83 -1.00
CA PRO A 339 -1.78 -5.34 0.36
C PRO A 339 -2.85 -4.26 0.40
N MET A 340 -2.84 -3.31 -0.54
CA MET A 340 -3.84 -2.24 -0.59
C MET A 340 -5.25 -2.77 -0.89
N TYR A 341 -5.37 -3.75 -1.79
CA TYR A 341 -6.65 -4.39 -2.08
C TYR A 341 -7.15 -5.21 -0.89
N ILE A 342 -6.26 -5.90 -0.16
CA ILE A 342 -6.60 -6.59 1.09
C ILE A 342 -7.16 -5.58 2.12
N LEU A 343 -6.53 -4.41 2.25
CA LEU A 343 -7.07 -3.35 3.12
C LEU A 343 -8.46 -2.90 2.66
N TYR A 344 -8.70 -2.76 1.36
CA TYR A 344 -10.03 -2.43 0.84
C TYR A 344 -11.07 -3.51 1.16
N GLU A 345 -10.74 -4.80 1.07
CA GLU A 345 -11.63 -5.88 1.49
C GLU A 345 -11.91 -5.86 3.00
N ILE A 346 -10.92 -5.50 3.82
CA ILE A 346 -11.13 -5.24 5.25
C ILE A 346 -12.12 -4.09 5.45
N CYS A 347 -12.07 -3.04 4.62
CA CYS A 347 -13.04 -1.95 4.68
C CYS A 347 -14.47 -2.43 4.39
N ILE A 348 -14.66 -3.27 3.35
CA ILE A 348 -15.98 -3.85 3.05
C ILE A 348 -16.49 -4.65 4.24
N TRP A 349 -15.62 -5.43 4.88
CA TRP A 349 -15.99 -6.24 6.04
C TRP A 349 -16.34 -5.36 7.26
N LEU A 350 -15.59 -4.30 7.53
CA LEU A 350 -15.89 -3.34 8.60
C LEU A 350 -17.20 -2.59 8.34
N ALA A 351 -17.46 -2.18 7.10
CA ALA A 351 -18.72 -1.52 6.71
C ALA A 351 -19.92 -2.44 6.96
N TRP A 352 -19.81 -3.72 6.59
CA TRP A 352 -20.84 -4.72 6.87
C TRP A 352 -21.09 -4.89 8.38
N LEU A 353 -20.03 -4.93 9.19
CA LEU A 353 -20.16 -5.02 10.64
C LEU A 353 -20.84 -3.80 11.25
N LEU A 354 -20.56 -2.60 10.73
CA LEU A 354 -21.14 -1.35 11.20
C LEU A 354 -22.64 -1.29 10.88
N GLU A 355 -23.03 -1.50 9.61
CA GLU A 355 -24.43 -1.54 9.19
C GLU A 355 -25.24 -2.59 9.95
N ARG A 356 -24.65 -3.76 10.22
CA ARG A 356 -25.30 -4.82 10.99
C ARG A 356 -25.54 -4.42 12.45
N LYS A 357 -24.63 -3.63 13.05
CA LYS A 357 -24.81 -3.11 14.41
C LYS A 357 -25.89 -2.04 14.45
N GLU A 358 -25.91 -1.14 13.48
CA GLU A 358 -26.91 -0.08 13.37
C GLU A 358 -28.31 -0.65 13.20
N LYS A 359 -28.52 -1.59 12.27
CA LYS A 359 -29.83 -2.26 12.10
C LYS A 359 -30.33 -2.95 13.37
N LYS A 360 -29.43 -3.61 14.11
CA LYS A 360 -29.80 -4.25 15.39
C LYS A 360 -30.18 -3.23 16.46
N ALA A 361 -29.53 -2.06 16.48
CA ALA A 361 -29.88 -0.99 17.40
C ALA A 361 -31.25 -0.40 17.05
N GLU A 362 -31.51 -0.14 15.76
CA GLU A 362 -32.82 0.30 15.27
C GLU A 362 -33.94 -0.69 15.59
N GLU A 363 -33.72 -2.00 15.38
CA GLU A 363 -34.68 -3.04 15.74
C GLU A 363 -34.94 -3.12 17.25
N ALA A 364 -33.91 -2.91 18.09
CA ALA A 364 -34.06 -2.88 19.54
C ALA A 364 -34.87 -1.65 19.98
N GLU A 365 -34.56 -0.47 19.45
CA GLU A 365 -35.32 0.76 19.70
C GLU A 365 -36.76 0.68 19.18
N ALA A 366 -36.99 0.00 18.06
CA ALA A 366 -38.33 -0.24 17.53
C ALA A 366 -39.14 -1.19 18.43
N LYS A 367 -38.51 -2.25 18.95
CA LYS A 367 -39.13 -3.14 19.95
C LYS A 367 -39.46 -2.41 21.24
N GLU A 368 -38.53 -1.62 21.78
CA GLU A 368 -38.78 -0.81 22.98
C GLU A 368 -39.88 0.25 22.77
N ARG A 369 -39.96 0.85 21.57
CA ARG A 369 -41.06 1.76 21.22
C ARG A 369 -42.39 1.02 21.13
N MET A 370 -42.42 -0.16 20.50
CA MET A 370 -43.62 -0.99 20.40
C MET A 370 -44.09 -1.45 21.80
N GLU A 371 -43.17 -1.91 22.65
CA GLU A 371 -43.47 -2.29 24.03
C GLU A 371 -44.02 -1.12 24.86
N ARG A 372 -43.50 0.10 24.66
CA ARG A 372 -44.08 1.31 25.27
C ARG A 372 -45.51 1.56 24.80
N LEU A 373 -45.76 1.51 23.50
CA LEU A 373 -47.10 1.73 22.94
C LEU A 373 -48.11 0.68 23.41
N LEU A 374 -47.69 -0.59 23.52
CA LEU A 374 -48.54 -1.67 24.04
C LEU A 374 -48.87 -1.47 25.52
N ARG A 375 -47.91 -1.03 26.33
CA ARG A 375 -48.14 -0.72 27.76
C ARG A 375 -49.13 0.44 27.93
N ASP A 376 -48.97 1.51 27.16
CA ASP A 376 -49.88 2.66 27.21
C ASP A 376 -51.30 2.25 26.77
N TYR A 377 -51.43 1.34 25.79
CA TYR A 377 -52.72 0.79 25.36
C TYR A 377 -53.40 -0.04 26.46
N GLU A 378 -52.66 -0.96 27.11
CA GLU A 378 -53.18 -1.78 28.22
C GLU A 378 -53.66 -0.91 29.41
N GLU A 379 -52.90 0.13 29.77
CA GLU A 379 -53.30 1.07 30.83
C GLU A 379 -54.57 1.85 30.48
N HIS A 380 -54.75 2.22 29.21
CA HIS A 380 -55.97 2.89 28.74
C HIS A 380 -57.17 1.94 28.56
N GLU A 381 -56.93 0.66 28.30
CA GLU A 381 -57.98 -0.36 28.22
C GLU A 381 -58.55 -0.67 29.62
N ASP A 382 -57.70 -0.77 30.65
CA ASP A 382 -58.12 -0.93 32.06
C ASP A 382 -58.96 0.25 32.57
N ILE A 383 -58.71 1.47 32.08
CA ILE A 383 -59.55 2.66 32.39
C ILE A 383 -60.90 2.57 31.67
N ARG A 384 -60.95 2.06 30.43
CA ARG A 384 -62.20 1.90 29.66
C ARG A 384 -63.09 0.80 30.22
N THR A 385 -62.53 -0.32 30.68
CA THR A 385 -63.29 -1.40 31.32
C THR A 385 -63.77 -1.00 32.71
N ALA A 386 -62.94 -0.30 33.51
CA ALA A 386 -63.37 0.25 34.80
C ALA A 386 -64.51 1.29 34.68
N HIS A 387 -64.57 2.05 33.57
CA HIS A 387 -65.62 3.04 33.35
C HIS A 387 -66.91 2.48 32.72
N ASN A 388 -66.87 1.27 32.16
CA ASN A 388 -68.04 0.60 31.56
C ASN A 388 -68.88 -0.21 32.56
N ASP A 389 -68.37 -0.45 33.78
CA ASP A 389 -69.12 -1.15 34.83
C ASP A 389 -70.11 -0.24 35.61
N GLU A 390 -70.13 1.08 35.34
CA GLU A 390 -71.02 2.04 36.02
C GLU A 390 -72.25 2.50 35.20
N HIS A 391 -72.42 2.06 33.96
CA HIS A 391 -73.57 2.47 33.13
C HIS A 391 -74.30 1.29 32.51
N ALA A 392 -75.02 0.56 33.36
CA ALA A 392 -76.03 -0.42 32.96
C ALA A 392 -77.39 -0.08 33.60
N ASP A 393 -78.02 1.02 33.21
CA ASP A 393 -79.49 1.16 33.31
C ASP A 393 -80.03 2.22 32.33
N HIS A 394 -81.24 1.95 31.82
CA HIS A 394 -82.16 2.79 31.04
C HIS A 394 -82.14 2.70 29.51
N GLY A 395 -82.90 1.73 28.99
CA GLY A 395 -84.25 1.98 28.43
C GLY A 395 -84.42 2.91 27.23
N ASP A 396 -84.58 2.29 26.06
CA ASP A 396 -85.42 2.59 24.87
C ASP A 396 -86.26 3.88 24.81
N ASP A 397 -86.03 4.74 23.80
CA ASP A 397 -87.05 5.20 22.82
C ASP A 397 -86.58 6.30 21.82
N GLY A 398 -87.07 6.21 20.57
CA GLY A 398 -87.47 7.40 19.76
C GLY A 398 -86.50 7.96 18.70
N TRP A 399 -86.82 7.71 17.42
CA TRP A 399 -86.21 8.33 16.22
C TRP A 399 -86.43 9.86 16.09
N LYS A 400 -85.42 10.62 15.61
CA LYS A 400 -85.52 11.49 14.41
C LYS A 400 -84.18 12.10 13.95
N ALA A 401 -84.08 12.24 12.64
CA ALA A 401 -82.92 12.64 11.83
C ALA A 401 -82.61 14.14 11.84
N GLU A 402 -81.33 14.49 11.67
CA GLU A 402 -80.87 15.67 10.92
C GLU A 402 -79.41 15.46 10.45
N GLU A 403 -79.12 16.00 9.27
CA GLU A 403 -78.03 15.70 8.34
C GLU A 403 -76.63 16.16 8.80
N THR A 404 -75.56 15.46 8.41
CA THR A 404 -74.33 16.00 7.74
C THR A 404 -73.26 14.90 7.55
N PRO A 405 -72.35 15.04 6.56
CA PRO A 405 -71.76 13.90 5.83
C PRO A 405 -70.54 13.25 6.51
N ASP A 406 -70.44 11.94 6.32
CA ASP A 406 -69.35 11.07 6.73
C ASP A 406 -67.97 11.55 6.22
N HIS A 407 -67.03 11.70 7.16
CA HIS A 407 -65.60 11.71 6.85
C HIS A 407 -64.86 10.80 7.83
N ASP A 408 -64.54 9.60 7.33
CA ASP A 408 -63.69 8.58 7.92
C ASP A 408 -62.21 8.93 7.63
N PRO A 409 -61.34 9.13 8.65
CA PRO A 409 -59.94 9.42 8.41
C PRO A 409 -59.02 8.24 8.78
N TYR A 410 -59.31 6.99 8.41
CA TYR A 410 -58.27 5.96 8.38
C TYR A 410 -58.49 4.92 7.29
N HIS A 411 -57.70 4.96 6.20
CA HIS A 411 -57.06 3.77 5.65
C HIS A 411 -55.99 4.12 4.61
N ASP A 412 -54.83 3.46 4.82
CA ASP A 412 -53.91 2.94 3.79
C ASP A 412 -52.78 3.83 3.24
N TYR A 413 -51.56 3.53 3.67
CA TYR A 413 -50.32 4.01 3.07
C TYR A 413 -49.92 3.04 1.94
N HIS A 414 -50.27 3.38 0.70
CA HIS A 414 -49.62 2.83 -0.48
C HIS A 414 -48.98 3.92 -1.36
N SER A 415 -47.73 3.64 -1.69
CA SER A 415 -46.81 4.31 -2.60
C SER A 415 -47.41 4.86 -3.90
N GLN A 416 -47.06 6.10 -4.25
CA GLN A 416 -47.11 6.62 -5.62
C GLN A 416 -45.72 7.10 -6.06
N TYR A 417 -45.10 6.34 -6.95
CA TYR A 417 -44.30 6.91 -8.04
C TYR A 417 -45.25 7.01 -9.25
N HIS A 418 -45.36 8.21 -9.82
CA HIS A 418 -46.06 8.45 -11.08
C HIS A 418 -45.12 8.22 -12.27
N GLU A 419 -45.62 7.51 -13.26
CA GLU A 419 -45.05 7.33 -14.59
C GLU A 419 -45.96 8.10 -15.57
N GLU A 420 -45.40 9.04 -16.35
CA GLU A 420 -46.05 9.64 -17.52
C GLU A 420 -45.48 8.96 -18.78
N ALA A 421 -46.37 8.48 -19.65
CA ALA A 421 -46.07 7.87 -20.94
C ALA A 421 -45.64 8.92 -22.00
N PRO A 422 -45.07 8.46 -23.13
CA PRO A 422 -45.89 8.50 -24.34
C PRO A 422 -45.80 7.23 -25.20
N GLU A 423 -46.95 6.83 -25.76
CA GLU A 423 -47.08 5.81 -26.82
C GLU A 423 -46.70 6.37 -28.20
N THR A 424 -45.92 5.60 -28.98
CA THR A 424 -46.30 5.19 -30.35
C THR A 424 -45.56 3.91 -30.79
N ALA A 425 -46.35 2.88 -31.11
CA ALA A 425 -46.24 1.89 -32.21
C ALA A 425 -45.14 0.79 -32.27
N GLU A 426 -45.54 -0.39 -31.75
CA GLU A 426 -45.56 -1.79 -32.28
C GLU A 426 -44.34 -2.57 -32.91
N PRO A 427 -44.33 -3.93 -32.81
CA PRO A 427 -43.14 -4.81 -32.75
C PRO A 427 -43.05 -5.86 -33.89
N PRO A 428 -42.11 -6.84 -33.82
CA PRO A 428 -42.61 -8.24 -33.75
C PRO A 428 -41.80 -9.25 -32.90
N GLU A 429 -42.43 -10.41 -32.72
CA GLU A 429 -42.22 -11.51 -31.77
C GLU A 429 -41.12 -12.57 -32.11
N ILE A 430 -40.50 -13.09 -31.02
CA ILE A 430 -40.30 -14.50 -30.55
C ILE A 430 -40.22 -15.63 -31.65
N LYS A 431 -39.25 -16.58 -31.70
CA LYS A 431 -39.05 -17.73 -30.77
C LYS A 431 -37.92 -18.71 -31.20
N GLU A 432 -37.19 -19.19 -30.20
CA GLU A 432 -36.52 -20.50 -29.97
C GLU A 432 -36.05 -21.41 -31.15
N LEU A 433 -34.83 -21.98 -31.06
CA LEU A 433 -34.56 -23.42 -30.81
C LEU A 433 -33.08 -23.82 -31.00
N LYS A 434 -32.75 -25.00 -30.45
CA LYS A 434 -31.46 -25.62 -30.10
C LYS A 434 -30.69 -26.26 -31.27
N ASP A 435 -29.40 -26.52 -30.98
CA ASP A 435 -28.48 -27.59 -31.41
C ASP A 435 -28.97 -28.63 -32.44
N ASP A 436 -28.19 -28.87 -33.50
CA ASP A 436 -27.55 -30.18 -33.78
C ASP A 436 -26.73 -30.16 -35.09
N ALA A 437 -25.75 -31.07 -35.13
CA ALA A 437 -24.75 -31.30 -36.17
C ALA A 437 -25.33 -31.81 -37.51
N ASP A 438 -24.61 -31.56 -38.62
CA ASP A 438 -24.07 -32.56 -39.57
C ASP A 438 -23.58 -31.84 -40.85
N LEU A 439 -22.36 -32.12 -41.33
CA LEU A 439 -21.88 -31.63 -42.63
C LEU A 439 -20.95 -32.67 -43.25
N SER A 440 -21.48 -33.37 -44.26
CA SER A 440 -20.78 -34.31 -45.13
C SER A 440 -20.86 -33.88 -46.59
N ASP A 441 -19.70 -34.06 -47.24
CA ASP A 441 -19.42 -34.39 -48.65
C ASP A 441 -19.70 -33.39 -49.81
N GLU A 442 -18.58 -32.78 -50.29
CA GLU A 442 -17.98 -32.77 -51.65
C GLU A 442 -18.83 -32.63 -52.96
N PRO A 443 -18.28 -32.26 -54.16
CA PRO A 443 -16.86 -32.26 -54.60
C PRO A 443 -16.32 -31.08 -55.48
N VAL A 444 -14.98 -30.94 -55.47
CA VAL A 444 -13.95 -30.80 -56.56
C VAL A 444 -14.29 -30.18 -57.94
N ASP A 445 -13.49 -29.20 -58.42
CA ASP A 445 -12.58 -29.24 -59.63
C ASP A 445 -11.78 -27.91 -59.87
N PRO A 446 -10.69 -27.84 -60.69
CA PRO A 446 -9.37 -27.32 -60.27
C PRO A 446 -8.60 -26.53 -61.37
N ALA A 447 -8.25 -25.25 -61.19
CA ALA A 447 -7.36 -24.64 -62.19
C ALA A 447 -6.53 -23.45 -61.70
N ALA A 448 -5.24 -23.54 -62.05
CA ALA A 448 -4.24 -22.49 -62.22
C ALA A 448 -3.23 -22.29 -61.07
N GLY A 449 -1.98 -22.66 -61.39
CA GLY A 449 -0.77 -22.43 -60.60
C GLY A 449 -0.18 -21.01 -60.74
N PRO A 450 1.08 -20.79 -60.29
CA PRO A 450 1.59 -19.50 -59.80
C PRO A 450 2.46 -18.74 -60.82
N PRO A 451 2.83 -17.47 -60.52
CA PRO A 451 4.21 -16.98 -60.73
C PRO A 451 4.70 -16.07 -59.57
N ASP A 452 5.89 -16.26 -59.00
CA ASP A 452 7.26 -15.87 -59.42
C ASP A 452 7.70 -14.43 -59.07
N SER A 453 8.76 -14.39 -58.23
CA SER A 453 9.95 -13.50 -58.15
C SER A 453 9.91 -11.94 -58.20
N ILE A 454 10.57 -11.38 -57.16
CA ILE A 454 11.38 -10.14 -56.92
C ILE A 454 11.72 -9.18 -58.10
N PRO A 455 12.07 -7.89 -57.85
CA PRO A 455 13.41 -7.51 -57.35
C PRO A 455 13.50 -6.31 -56.36
N GLU A 456 14.65 -6.31 -55.67
CA GLU A 456 15.28 -5.21 -54.93
C GLU A 456 15.59 -3.97 -55.80
N GLU A 457 16.06 -2.90 -55.13
CA GLU A 457 16.89 -1.81 -55.67
C GLU A 457 16.18 -0.50 -56.10
N GLU A 458 16.12 0.47 -55.19
CA GLU A 458 16.52 1.88 -55.45
C GLU A 458 16.58 2.66 -54.13
N GLU A 459 17.80 2.83 -53.62
CA GLU A 459 18.53 4.10 -53.58
C GLU A 459 18.08 5.07 -52.48
N ARG A 460 18.88 5.19 -51.42
CA ARG A 460 19.96 6.21 -51.41
C ARG A 460 19.48 7.55 -52.00
N ARG A 461 18.76 8.34 -51.21
CA ARG A 461 18.82 9.82 -51.23
C ARG A 461 18.03 10.42 -50.05
N ARG A 462 18.73 10.61 -48.93
CA ARG A 462 18.54 11.66 -47.91
C ARG A 462 19.50 11.34 -46.75
N ASN A 463 20.81 11.45 -46.97
CA ASN A 463 21.57 12.57 -46.40
C ASN A 463 20.88 13.93 -46.52
N GLN A 464 20.37 14.42 -45.39
CA GLN A 464 20.65 15.76 -44.87
C GLN A 464 20.70 15.72 -43.35
#